data_AF-A0A6J4XIR6-F1
#
_entry.id   AF-A0A6J4XIR6-F1
#
_cell.length_a   1.000
_cell.length_b   1.000
_cell.length_c   1.000
_cell.angle_alpha   90.00
_cell.angle_beta   90.00
_cell.angle_gamma   90.00
#
_symmetry.space_group_name_H-M   'P 1'
#
loop_
_entity.id
_entity.type
_entity.pdbx_description
1 polymer ?
#
loop_
_entity_poly.entity_id
_entity_poly.type
_entity_poly.pdbx_seq_one_letter_code
_entity_poly.pdbx_strand_id
1 'polypeptide(L)'
;MKVKSMRIPEDIDQAINYVSQLEKIEKAQSRRKLDRLGFEYYGARNYRDGSVTFYEYIDYTIAKWTLRELTVRGERKYTRQ
;
A
#
# COMPACT_ATOMS: atom_id res chain seq x y z
N MET A 1 3.55 18.20 -2.67
CA MET A 1 3.84 16.79 -2.33
C MET A 1 5.16 16.41 -3.01
N LYS A 2 6.16 15.90 -2.29
CA LYS A 2 7.47 15.56 -2.89
C LYS A 2 7.30 14.31 -3.76
N VAL A 3 7.30 14.50 -5.08
CA VAL A 3 7.20 13.39 -6.04
C VAL A 3 8.57 12.72 -6.13
N LYS A 4 8.64 11.43 -5.85
CA LYS A 4 9.83 10.60 -6.06
C LYS A 4 9.55 9.69 -7.25
N SER A 5 10.43 9.71 -8.24
CA SER A 5 10.40 8.77 -9.37
C SER A 5 11.11 7.47 -8.99
N MET A 6 10.60 6.35 -9.49
CA MET A 6 11.18 5.02 -9.32
C MET A 6 10.96 4.26 -10.62
N ARG A 7 11.97 3.51 -11.08
CA ARG A 7 11.79 2.56 -12.17
C ARG A 7 11.13 1.30 -11.63
N ILE A 8 10.06 0.87 -12.29
CA ILE A 8 9.35 -0.36 -12.00
C ILE A 8 9.63 -1.39 -13.11
N PRO A 9 9.73 -2.68 -12.77
CA PRO A 9 9.71 -3.77 -13.72
C PRO A 9 8.53 -3.71 -14.68
N GLU A 10 8.73 -4.21 -15.90
CA GLU A 10 7.79 -4.03 -17.01
C GLU A 10 6.52 -4.89 -16.87
N ASP A 11 6.65 -6.07 -16.27
CA ASP A 11 5.55 -6.93 -15.85
C ASP A 11 4.62 -6.23 -14.84
N ILE A 12 5.20 -5.50 -13.88
CA ILE A 12 4.45 -4.70 -12.90
C ILE A 12 3.72 -3.55 -13.59
N ASP A 13 4.36 -2.85 -14.53
CA ASP A 13 3.69 -1.76 -15.27
C ASP A 13 2.52 -2.29 -16.11
N GLN A 14 2.68 -3.45 -16.75
CA GLN A 14 1.58 -4.11 -17.47
C GLN A 14 0.40 -4.44 -16.55
N ALA A 15 0.66 -4.97 -15.35
CA ALA A 15 -0.39 -5.23 -14.37
C ALA A 15 -1.12 -3.96 -13.91
N ILE A 16 -0.37 -2.86 -13.69
CA ILE A 16 -0.95 -1.55 -13.35
C ILE A 16 -1.84 -1.05 -14.49
N ASN A 17 -1.38 -1.19 -15.74
CA ASN A 17 -2.11 -0.77 -16.93
C ASN A 17 -3.39 -1.58 -17.13
N TYR A 18 -3.31 -2.89 -16.92
CA TYR A 18 -4.46 -3.80 -16.99
C TYR A 18 -5.55 -3.40 -15.98
N VAL A 19 -5.19 -3.19 -14.72
CA VAL A 19 -6.16 -2.77 -13.68
C VAL A 19 -6.74 -1.39 -13.97
N SER A 20 -5.92 -0.47 -14.46
CA SER A 20 -6.36 0.87 -14.85
C SER A 20 -7.41 0.83 -15.94
N GLN A 21 -7.24 -0.02 -16.95
CA GLN A 21 -8.21 -0.20 -18.04
C GLN A 21 -9.47 -0.93 -17.58
N LEU A 22 -9.30 -2.02 -16.82
CA LEU A 22 -10.40 -2.85 -16.34
C LEU A 22 -11.35 -2.05 -15.43
N GLU A 23 -10.78 -1.29 -14.50
CA GLU A 23 -11.54 -0.55 -13.48
C GLU A 23 -11.84 0.90 -13.88
N LYS A 24 -11.31 1.36 -15.03
CA LYS A 24 -11.47 2.73 -15.55
C LYS A 24 -11.04 3.80 -14.54
N ILE A 25 -9.93 3.55 -13.86
CA ILE A 25 -9.31 4.49 -12.90
C ILE A 25 -7.92 4.91 -13.39
N GLU A 26 -7.40 6.02 -12.88
CA GLU A 26 -6.06 6.48 -13.24
C GLU A 26 -4.97 5.45 -12.89
N LYS A 27 -3.88 5.40 -13.68
CA LYS A 27 -2.72 4.53 -13.41
C LYS A 27 -2.18 4.71 -11.99
N ALA A 28 -2.10 5.96 -11.51
CA ALA A 28 -1.61 6.24 -10.16
C ALA A 28 -2.51 5.64 -9.07
N GLN A 29 -3.83 5.63 -9.28
CA GLN A 29 -4.78 5.00 -8.36
C GLN A 29 -4.70 3.47 -8.43
N SER A 30 -4.60 2.92 -9.65
CA SER A 30 -4.40 1.49 -9.90
C SER A 30 -3.16 0.95 -9.20
N ARG A 31 -2.03 1.67 -9.34
CA ARG A 31 -0.78 1.34 -8.66
C ARG A 31 -0.95 1.31 -7.15
N ARG A 32 -1.57 2.35 -6.56
CA ARG A 32 -1.82 2.38 -5.11
C ARG A 32 -2.72 1.23 -4.65
N LYS A 33 -3.68 0.81 -5.48
CA LYS A 33 -4.56 -0.32 -5.19
C LYS A 33 -3.79 -1.63 -5.19
N LEU A 34 -2.99 -1.87 -6.23
CA LEU A 34 -2.14 -3.05 -6.34
C LEU A 34 -1.09 -3.12 -5.23
N ASP A 35 -0.41 -2.01 -4.96
CA ASP A 35 0.54 -1.89 -3.85
C ASP A 35 -0.15 -2.36 -2.55
N ARG A 36 -1.33 -1.80 -2.26
CA ARG A 36 -2.10 -2.13 -1.05
C ARG A 36 -2.43 -3.62 -0.95
N LEU A 37 -2.97 -4.21 -2.00
CA LEU A 37 -3.27 -5.65 -2.02
C LEU A 37 -2.02 -6.50 -1.81
N GLY A 38 -0.91 -6.13 -2.47
CA GLY A 38 0.37 -6.81 -2.31
C GLY A 38 0.88 -6.77 -0.87
N PHE A 39 0.78 -5.62 -0.20
CA PHE A 39 1.17 -5.48 1.21
C PHE A 39 0.27 -6.26 2.17
N GLU A 40 -1.04 -6.22 1.96
CA GLU A 40 -2.01 -6.98 2.77
C GLU A 40 -1.74 -8.49 2.66
N TYR A 41 -1.54 -8.98 1.43
CA TYR A 41 -1.23 -10.38 1.18
C TYR A 41 0.13 -10.79 1.76
N TYR A 42 1.16 -9.95 1.58
CA TYR A 42 2.48 -10.19 2.15
C TYR A 42 2.41 -10.32 3.67
N GLY A 43 1.73 -9.39 4.35
CA GLY A 43 1.54 -9.45 5.80
C GLY A 43 0.80 -10.71 6.24
N ALA A 44 -0.31 -11.04 5.57
CA ALA A 44 -1.11 -12.22 5.88
C ALA A 44 -0.33 -13.52 5.68
N ARG A 45 0.50 -13.61 4.63
CA ARG A 45 1.39 -14.74 4.39
C ARG A 45 2.40 -14.90 5.50
N ASN A 46 3.11 -13.83 5.88
CA ASN A 46 4.10 -13.90 6.96
C ASN A 46 3.47 -14.30 8.29
N TYR A 47 2.25 -13.84 8.57
CA TYR A 47 1.51 -14.26 9.77
C TYR A 47 1.17 -15.76 9.71
N ARG A 48 0.63 -16.22 8.58
CA ARG A 48 0.34 -17.65 8.36
C ARG A 48 1.57 -18.54 8.51
N ASP A 49 2.71 -18.08 8.00
CA ASP A 49 3.97 -18.82 8.05
C ASP A 49 4.62 -18.76 9.46
N GLY A 50 4.04 -18.01 10.40
CA GLY A 50 4.55 -17.84 11.77
C GLY A 50 5.74 -16.88 11.90
N SER A 51 6.11 -16.20 10.81
CA SER A 51 7.24 -15.26 10.75
C SER A 51 6.96 -13.93 11.46
N VAL A 52 5.68 -13.58 11.63
CA VAL A 52 5.24 -12.41 12.40
C VAL A 52 4.06 -12.78 13.28
N THR A 53 3.92 -12.11 14.41
CA THR A 53 2.75 -12.24 15.28
C THR A 53 1.53 -11.53 14.68
N PHE A 54 0.34 -11.86 15.18
CA PHE A 54 -0.89 -11.17 14.77
C PHE A 54 -0.82 -9.67 15.08
N TYR A 55 -0.23 -9.29 16.21
CA TYR A 55 -0.06 -7.88 16.60
C TYR A 55 0.85 -7.12 15.62
N GLU A 56 1.97 -7.71 15.21
CA GLU A 56 2.87 -7.09 14.23
C GLU A 56 2.21 -6.98 12.85
N TYR A 57 1.47 -8.01 12.42
CA TYR A 57 0.67 -7.94 11.20
C TYR A 57 -0.36 -6.82 11.23
N ILE A 58 -1.10 -6.70 12.33
CA ILE A 58 -2.10 -5.66 12.53
C ILE A 58 -1.43 -4.29 12.55
N ASP A 59 -0.27 -4.13 13.17
CA ASP A 59 0.46 -2.85 13.17
C ASP A 59 0.94 -2.47 11.75
N TYR A 60 1.51 -3.40 10.98
CA TYR A 60 1.90 -3.15 9.58
C TYR A 60 0.73 -2.78 8.69
N THR A 61 -0.44 -3.37 8.96
CA THR A 61 -1.66 -3.12 8.19
C THR A 61 -2.27 -1.78 8.62
N ILE A 62 -2.58 -1.60 9.90
CA ILE A 62 -3.24 -0.42 10.46
C ILE A 62 -2.38 0.84 10.30
N ALA A 63 -1.07 0.81 10.60
CA ALA A 63 -0.21 2.00 10.47
C ALA A 63 -0.27 2.60 9.05
N LYS A 64 -0.46 1.76 8.02
CA LYS A 64 -0.60 2.18 6.63
C LYS A 64 -1.99 2.75 6.30
N TRP A 65 -3.03 2.26 6.97
CA TRP A 65 -4.39 2.80 6.88
C TRP A 65 -4.51 4.15 7.59
N THR A 66 -3.96 4.26 8.81
CA THR A 66 -4.02 5.49 9.61
C THR A 66 -3.24 6.63 8.96
N LEU A 67 -2.07 6.36 8.36
CA LEU A 67 -1.33 7.38 7.60
C LEU A 67 -2.13 7.93 6.42
N ARG A 68 -3.00 7.13 5.80
CA ARG A 68 -3.85 7.58 4.69
C ARG A 68 -5.05 8.39 5.19
N GLU A 69 -5.68 8.00 6.29
CA GLU A 69 -6.76 8.79 6.90
C GLU A 69 -6.26 10.13 7.47
N LEU A 70 -5.11 10.14 8.14
CA LEU A 70 -4.49 11.36 8.68
C LEU A 70 -3.99 12.31 7.57
N THR A 71 -3.49 11.77 6.46
CA THR A 71 -3.07 12.59 5.30
C THR A 71 -4.27 13.17 4.54
N VAL A 72 -5.36 12.42 4.42
CA VAL A 72 -6.61 12.91 3.79
C VAL A 72 -7.35 13.91 4.67
N ARG A 73 -7.26 13.77 6.01
CA ARG A 73 -7.85 14.70 6.97
C ARG A 73 -6.98 15.94 7.28
N GLY A 74 -5.81 16.08 6.67
CA GLY A 74 -4.91 17.22 6.92
C GLY A 74 -4.30 17.25 8.32
N GLU A 75 -4.49 16.19 9.12
CA GLU A 75 -4.01 16.10 10.48
C GLU A 75 -2.64 15.42 10.49
N ARG A 76 -1.61 16.20 10.14
CA ARG A 76 -0.23 15.87 10.57
C ARG A 76 -0.14 16.04 12.07
N LYS A 77 -0.52 15.04 12.86
CA LYS A 77 -0.05 14.88 14.23
C LYS A 77 0.12 13.40 14.54
N TYR A 78 1.18 13.13 15.31
CA TYR A 78 1.64 11.84 15.82
C TYR A 78 2.52 11.07 14.82
N THR A 79 3.77 10.72 15.15
CA THR A 79 4.44 10.53 16.45
C THR A 79 5.95 10.40 16.16
N ARG A 80 6.95 10.48 17.04
CA ARG A 80 7.11 10.39 18.51
C ARG A 80 8.56 10.86 18.78
N GLN A 81 8.83 11.43 19.96
CA GLN A 81 10.20 11.50 20.51
C GLN A 81 10.73 10.09 20.75
#